data_AF-A0A0M4FPR4-F1
#
_entry.id   AF-A0A0M4FPR4-F1
#
_cell.length_a   1.000
_cell.length_b   1.000
_cell.length_c   1.000
_cell.angle_alpha   90.00
_cell.angle_beta   90.00
_cell.angle_gamma   90.00
#
_symmetry.space_group_name_H-M   'P 1'
#
loop_
_entity.id
_entity.type
_entity.pdbx_description
1 polymer ?
#
loop_
_entity_poly.entity_id
_entity_poly.type
_entity_poly.pdbx_seq_one_letter_code
_entity_poly.pdbx_strand_id
1 'polypeptide(L)'
;MNNSKGFSWPETIVSLSVIFLIATMLLPILSNMVVQLEEKKRQYHSSIVINEGVKMYFAERLLHGSLWIDKIEYTFTIENQQICVNYEGMSEEKMNCLPISY
;
A
#
# COMPACT_ATOMS: atom_id res chain seq x y z
N MET A 1 51.76 -19.00 -26.65
CA MET A 1 51.28 -19.16 -25.27
C MET A 1 51.02 -17.77 -24.71
N ASN A 2 49.82 -17.22 -24.95
CA ASN A 2 49.53 -15.84 -24.54
C ASN A 2 48.79 -15.84 -23.21
N ASN A 3 49.33 -15.05 -22.30
CA ASN A 3 49.03 -15.00 -20.88
C ASN A 3 47.89 -13.99 -20.65
N SER A 4 46.63 -14.42 -20.78
CA SER A 4 45.47 -13.58 -20.47
C SER A 4 45.28 -13.49 -18.95
N LYS A 5 46.05 -12.61 -18.29
CA LYS A 5 45.88 -12.27 -16.86
C LYS A 5 44.76 -11.23 -16.63
N GLY A 6 43.74 -11.23 -17.47
CA GLY A 6 42.59 -10.32 -17.40
C GLY A 6 41.35 -10.98 -17.97
N PHE A 7 40.16 -10.48 -17.61
CA PHE A 7 38.88 -11.00 -18.10
C PHE A 7 38.83 -10.98 -19.63
N SER A 8 38.44 -12.09 -20.26
CA SER A 8 38.24 -12.10 -21.70
C SER A 8 36.99 -11.29 -22.08
N TRP A 9 36.96 -10.79 -23.30
CA TRP A 9 35.82 -10.05 -23.85
C TRP A 9 34.50 -10.84 -23.76
N PRO A 10 34.46 -12.14 -24.12
CA PRO A 10 33.25 -12.95 -23.95
C PRO A 10 32.77 -13.04 -22.49
N GLU A 11 33.69 -13.23 -21.54
CA GLU A 11 33.34 -13.31 -20.12
C GLU A 11 32.76 -12.00 -19.59
N THR A 12 33.29 -10.86 -20.05
CA THR A 12 32.79 -9.52 -19.69
C THR A 12 31.38 -9.31 -20.21
N ILE A 13 31.12 -9.68 -21.48
CA ILE A 13 29.80 -9.52 -22.10
C ILE A 13 28.76 -10.38 -21.37
N VAL A 14 29.07 -11.65 -21.09
CA VAL A 14 28.17 -12.54 -20.35
C VAL A 14 27.88 -12.00 -18.96
N SER A 15 28.91 -11.54 -18.24
CA SER A 15 28.76 -10.97 -16.90
C SER A 15 27.85 -9.73 -16.92
N LEU A 16 28.05 -8.84 -17.90
CA LEU A 16 27.23 -7.65 -18.07
C LEU A 16 25.78 -8.02 -18.39
N SER A 17 25.56 -8.99 -19.29
CA SER A 17 24.21 -9.46 -19.64
C SER A 17 23.47 -10.04 -18.43
N VAL A 18 24.15 -10.82 -17.59
CA VAL A 18 23.57 -11.35 -16.35
C VAL A 18 23.18 -10.21 -15.39
N ILE A 19 24.04 -9.21 -15.22
CA ILE A 19 23.73 -8.04 -14.38
C ILE A 19 22.50 -7.30 -14.93
N PHE A 20 22.42 -7.09 -16.24
CA PHE A 20 21.27 -6.44 -16.87
C PHE A 20 19.98 -7.23 -16.70
N LEU A 21 20.03 -8.56 -16.83
CA LEU A 21 18.86 -9.42 -16.61
C LEU A 21 18.39 -9.35 -15.15
N ILE A 22 19.31 -9.40 -14.19
CA ILE A 22 18.99 -9.30 -12.77
C ILE A 22 18.38 -7.92 -12.46
N ALA A 23 19.02 -6.85 -12.94
CA ALA A 23 18.56 -5.47 -12.70
C ALA A 23 17.16 -5.24 -13.29
N THR A 24 16.92 -5.68 -14.53
CA THR A 24 15.61 -5.52 -15.18
C THR A 24 14.53 -6.36 -14.52
N MET A 25 14.87 -7.49 -13.91
CA MET A 25 13.91 -8.31 -13.16
C MET A 25 13.61 -7.75 -11.76
N LEU A 26 14.58 -7.14 -11.09
CA LEU A 26 14.40 -6.54 -9.76
C LEU A 26 13.49 -5.30 -9.78
N LEU A 27 13.59 -4.47 -10.83
CA LEU A 27 12.78 -3.25 -10.98
C LEU A 27 11.26 -3.48 -10.87
N PRO A 28 10.63 -4.39 -11.64
CA PRO A 28 9.19 -4.64 -11.55
C PRO A 28 8.79 -5.27 -10.22
N ILE A 29 9.67 -6.04 -9.58
CA ILE A 29 9.42 -6.64 -8.27
C ILE A 29 9.33 -5.54 -7.20
N LEU A 30 10.32 -4.63 -7.18
CA LEU A 30 10.36 -3.51 -6.25
C LEU A 30 9.15 -2.59 -6.43
N SER A 31 8.80 -2.28 -7.69
CA SER A 31 7.62 -1.47 -8.00
C SER A 31 6.33 -2.08 -7.45
N ASN A 32 6.10 -3.38 -7.70
CA ASN A 32 4.93 -4.08 -7.16
C ASN A 32 4.89 -4.09 -5.62
N MET A 33 6.04 -4.24 -4.97
CA MET A 33 6.11 -4.20 -3.50
C MET A 33 5.72 -2.83 -2.96
N VAL A 34 6.20 -1.74 -3.56
CA VAL A 34 5.85 -0.38 -3.14
C VAL A 34 4.34 -0.16 -3.24
N VAL A 35 3.73 -0.55 -4.36
CA VAL A 35 2.27 -0.42 -4.54
C VAL A 35 1.50 -1.20 -3.48
N GLN A 36 1.89 -2.44 -3.20
CA GLN A 36 1.24 -3.25 -2.16
C GLN A 36 1.42 -2.68 -0.75
N LEU A 37 2.59 -2.13 -0.44
CA LEU A 37 2.87 -1.49 0.85
C LEU A 37 1.98 -0.26 1.05
N GLU A 38 1.85 0.59 0.04
CA GLU A 38 0.97 1.76 0.12
C GLU A 38 -0.50 1.36 0.25
N GLU A 39 -0.93 0.32 -0.46
CA GLU A 39 -2.28 -0.22 -0.32
C GLU A 39 -2.54 -0.75 1.10
N LYS A 40 -1.59 -1.50 1.67
CA LYS A 40 -1.68 -1.99 3.05
C LYS A 40 -1.68 -0.85 4.08
N LYS A 41 -0.92 0.21 3.83
CA LYS A 41 -0.90 1.41 4.66
C LYS A 41 -2.27 2.10 4.68
N ARG A 42 -2.93 2.26 3.52
CA ARG A 42 -4.29 2.83 3.45
C ARG A 42 -5.32 1.95 4.15
N GLN A 43 -5.24 0.62 3.99
CA GLN A 43 -6.09 -0.32 4.72
C GLN A 43 -5.93 -0.16 6.24
N TYR A 44 -4.70 0.01 6.71
CA TYR A 44 -4.43 0.28 8.12
C TYR A 44 -5.02 1.62 8.58
N HIS A 45 -4.88 2.70 7.80
CA HIS A 45 -5.49 3.99 8.11
C HIS A 45 -7.03 3.92 8.18
N SER A 46 -7.67 3.17 7.29
CA SER A 46 -9.13 2.94 7.38
C SER A 46 -9.53 2.32 8.73
N SER A 47 -8.68 1.46 9.30
CA SER A 47 -8.92 0.84 10.61
C SER A 47 -8.76 1.85 11.77
N ILE A 48 -7.83 2.80 11.63
CA ILE A 48 -7.70 3.92 12.57
C ILE A 48 -8.98 4.76 12.55
N VAL A 49 -9.44 5.12 11.34
CA VAL A 49 -10.65 5.94 11.13
C VAL A 49 -11.88 5.21 11.66
N ILE A 50 -11.98 3.89 11.49
CA ILE A 50 -13.05 3.08 12.11
C ILE A 50 -13.02 3.24 13.63
N ASN A 51 -11.87 3.04 14.26
CA ASN A 51 -11.75 3.16 15.71
C ASN A 51 -12.10 4.57 16.21
N GLU A 52 -11.70 5.59 15.47
CA GLU A 52 -11.99 6.98 15.82
C GLU A 52 -13.47 7.33 15.60
N GLY A 53 -14.07 6.89 14.50
CA GLY A 53 -15.49 7.06 14.21
C GLY A 53 -16.38 6.34 15.24
N VAL A 54 -15.97 5.15 15.72
CA VAL A 54 -16.67 4.48 16.83
C VAL A 54 -16.59 5.29 18.12
N LYS A 55 -15.44 5.89 18.44
CA LYS A 55 -15.32 6.78 19.60
C LYS A 55 -16.23 8.00 19.48
N MET A 56 -16.24 8.65 18.32
CA MET A 56 -17.12 9.79 18.02
C MET A 56 -18.60 9.41 18.13
N TYR A 57 -18.97 8.22 17.68
CA TYR A 57 -20.33 7.70 17.83
C TYR A 57 -20.75 7.54 19.29
N PHE A 58 -19.87 6.97 20.13
CA PHE A 58 -20.20 6.79 21.55
C PHE A 58 -20.18 8.10 22.35
N ALA A 59 -19.28 9.03 22.01
CA ALA A 59 -19.14 10.31 22.71
C ALA A 59 -20.19 11.34 22.27
N GLU A 60 -20.44 11.47 20.98
CA GLU A 60 -21.17 12.60 20.37
C GLU A 60 -22.38 12.15 19.55
N ARG A 61 -22.61 10.84 19.40
CA ARG A 61 -23.66 10.26 18.54
C ARG A 61 -23.53 10.65 17.06
N LEU A 62 -22.33 11.01 16.62
CA LEU A 62 -22.03 11.27 15.21
C LEU A 62 -22.14 9.96 14.41
N LEU A 63 -22.97 10.00 13.37
CA LEU A 63 -23.19 8.88 12.44
C LEU A 63 -22.32 8.99 11.19
N HIS A 64 -21.73 10.15 10.94
CA HIS A 64 -20.88 10.39 9.79
C HIS A 64 -19.81 11.42 10.13
N GLY A 65 -18.72 11.39 9.39
CA GLY A 65 -17.64 12.36 9.52
C GLY A 65 -16.52 12.07 8.53
N SER A 66 -15.49 12.91 8.55
CA SER A 66 -14.29 12.67 7.75
C SER A 66 -13.02 12.97 8.53
N LEU A 67 -11.96 12.25 8.17
CA LEU A 67 -10.63 12.40 8.73
C LEU A 67 -9.60 12.44 7.62
N TRP A 68 -8.65 13.35 7.75
CA TRP A 68 -7.55 13.50 6.80
C TRP A 68 -6.31 12.83 7.36
N ILE A 69 -5.82 11.80 6.67
CA ILE A 69 -4.57 11.10 7.02
C ILE A 69 -3.71 11.03 5.77
N ASP A 70 -2.48 11.54 5.84
CA ASP A 70 -1.54 11.58 4.71
C ASP A 70 -2.11 12.22 3.43
N LYS A 71 -2.86 13.32 3.59
CA LYS A 71 -3.52 14.07 2.50
C LYS A 71 -4.60 13.27 1.74
N ILE A 72 -5.03 12.14 2.28
CA ILE A 72 -6.18 11.37 1.80
C ILE A 72 -7.34 11.61 2.77
N GLU A 73 -8.50 11.92 2.23
CA GLU A 73 -9.73 11.99 3.02
C GLU A 73 -10.32 10.60 3.18
N TYR A 74 -10.65 10.27 4.42
CA TYR A 74 -11.39 9.07 4.79
C TYR A 74 -12.73 9.52 5.33
N THR A 75 -13.82 9.16 4.67
CA THR A 75 -15.18 9.45 5.14
C THR A 75 -15.73 8.21 5.82
N PHE A 76 -16.27 8.35 7.02
CA PHE A 76 -16.92 7.25 7.71
C PHE A 76 -18.42 7.51 7.83
N THR A 77 -19.19 6.42 7.75
CA THR A 77 -20.63 6.41 7.98
C THR A 77 -20.98 5.21 8.83
N ILE A 78 -21.90 5.41 9.77
CA ILE A 78 -22.41 4.38 10.68
C ILE A 78 -23.87 4.14 10.36
N GLU A 79 -24.16 2.94 9.85
CA GLU A 79 -25.50 2.49 9.52
C GLU A 79 -25.66 1.03 9.93
N ASN A 80 -26.85 0.63 10.37
CA ASN A 80 -27.17 -0.76 10.70
C ASN A 80 -26.17 -1.46 11.65
N GLN A 81 -25.66 -0.74 12.67
CA GLN A 81 -24.63 -1.24 13.62
C GLN A 81 -23.32 -1.66 12.94
N GLN A 82 -23.02 -1.08 11.78
CA GLN A 82 -21.76 -1.22 11.07
C GLN A 82 -21.17 0.17 10.83
N ILE A 83 -19.86 0.24 10.84
CA ILE A 83 -19.11 1.43 10.44
C ILE A 83 -18.38 1.12 9.14
N CYS A 84 -18.62 1.94 8.13
CA CYS A 84 -17.99 1.85 6.83
C CYS A 84 -17.12 3.09 6.61
N VAL A 85 -15.90 2.88 6.13
CA VAL A 85 -14.97 3.94 5.76
C VAL A 85 -14.71 3.88 4.28
N ASN A 86 -15.00 4.98 3.56
CA ASN A 86 -14.69 5.16 2.16
C ASN A 86 -13.44 6.04 1.99
N TYR A 87 -12.57 5.67 1.06
CA TYR A 87 -11.32 6.38 0.79
C TYR A 87 -10.80 6.13 -0.62
N GLU A 88 -9.96 7.03 -1.13
CA GLU A 88 -9.30 6.86 -2.41
C GLU A 88 -8.19 5.78 -2.32
N GLY A 89 -8.40 4.63 -2.97
CA GLY A 89 -7.39 3.59 -3.13
C GLY A 89 -6.37 3.91 -4.23
N MET A 90 -5.41 3.01 -4.46
CA MET A 90 -4.39 3.18 -5.51
C MET A 90 -4.97 3.22 -6.93
N SER A 91 -5.99 2.39 -7.19
CA SER A 91 -6.62 2.24 -8.51
C SER A 91 -8.09 2.63 -8.54
N GLU A 92 -8.78 2.47 -7.42
CA GLU A 92 -10.22 2.65 -7.30
C GLU A 92 -10.57 3.12 -5.89
N GLU A 93 -11.75 3.72 -5.73
CA GLU A 93 -12.31 3.97 -4.40
C GLU A 93 -12.47 2.66 -3.64
N LYS A 94 -12.15 2.69 -2.35
CA LYS A 94 -12.26 1.54 -1.48
C LYS A 94 -13.13 1.84 -0.29
N MET A 95 -13.92 0.83 0.06
CA MET A 95 -14.77 0.84 1.23
C MET A 95 -14.38 -0.32 2.15
N ASN A 96 -14.20 -0.02 3.43
CA ASN A 96 -13.95 -1.01 4.47
C ASN A 96 -15.04 -0.90 5.55
N CYS A 97 -15.78 -1.99 5.79
CA CYS A 97 -16.88 -2.02 6.74
C CYS A 97 -16.62 -3.05 7.84
N LEU A 98 -16.85 -2.66 9.09
CA LEU A 98 -16.77 -3.55 10.25
C LEU A 98 -18.03 -3.42 11.12
N PRO A 99 -18.50 -4.53 11.73
CA PRO A 99 -19.57 -4.47 12.69
C PRO A 99 -19.10 -3.78 13.97
N ILE A 100 -19.96 -2.93 14.53
CA ILE A 100 -19.74 -2.33 15.84
C ILE A 100 -20.19 -3.36 16.88
N SER A 101 -19.27 -4.23 17.29
CA SER A 101 -19.51 -5.12 18.45
C SER A 101 -19.26 -4.35 19.74
N TYR A 102 -20.21 -4.48 20.67
CA TYR A 102 -20.16 -3.96 22.03
C TYR A 102 -19.31 -4.82 22.95
#